data_AF-A0A377ZP95-F1
#
_entry.id   AF-A0A377ZP95-F1
#
_cell.length_a   1.000
_cell.length_b   1.000
_cell.length_c   1.000
_cell.angle_alpha   90.00
_cell.angle_beta   90.00
_cell.angle_gamma   90.00
#
_symmetry.space_group_name_H-M   'P 1'
#
loop_
_entity.id
_entity.type
_entity.pdbx_description
1 polymer ?
#
loop_
_entity_poly.entity_id
_entity_poly.type
_entity_poly.pdbx_seq_one_letter_code
_entity_poly.pdbx_strand_id
1 'polypeptide(L)'
;MDTCAAEFATDTAYMYSTYEEECESNPSVDRDKIMVLGGGPNRIGQGIEFDYCCVHASLALREDGYETIMVNCNPETVSTDYDTSDRLYFEPVTLEDVLEIVRIEKPKGVIVQYGGQTPLKLARALEAAGVPVIGTSPDAIDRAEDRERFQHAVDRLKLKQPANATVTAIEQAVEKAKEIGYPLVVRPSYVLGGRAMEIVYDEQDLRRYFQTAVSVSNDAPVLLDRFLDDAIEVDVDAICDGEMC
;
A
#
# COMPACT_ATOMS: atom_id res chain seq x y z
N MET A 1 -2.29 -27.33 0.98
CA MET A 1 -2.18 -27.64 2.41
C MET A 1 -3.37 -28.50 2.82
N ASP A 2 -3.12 -29.72 3.26
CA ASP A 2 -4.18 -30.74 3.48
C ASP A 2 -4.14 -31.39 4.88
N THR A 3 -3.17 -31.01 5.73
CA THR A 3 -2.89 -31.57 7.07
C THR A 3 -2.43 -33.03 7.13
N CYS A 4 -2.41 -33.77 6.00
CA CYS A 4 -2.22 -35.22 5.96
C CYS A 4 -1.17 -35.70 4.94
N ALA A 5 -0.38 -34.78 4.38
CA ALA A 5 0.70 -35.11 3.43
C ALA A 5 0.19 -35.92 2.23
N ALA A 6 -0.91 -35.46 1.65
CA ALA A 6 -1.61 -36.05 0.50
C ALA A 6 -2.17 -37.46 0.71
N GLU A 7 -2.29 -37.95 1.95
CA GLU A 7 -2.97 -39.23 2.22
C GLU A 7 -4.46 -39.17 1.85
N PHE A 8 -5.08 -38.00 2.04
CA PHE A 8 -6.48 -37.74 1.70
C PHE A 8 -6.61 -36.51 0.79
N ALA A 9 -7.62 -36.51 -0.07
CA ALA A 9 -7.96 -35.34 -0.87
C ALA A 9 -8.52 -34.20 0.00
N THR A 10 -8.31 -32.96 -0.44
CA THR A 10 -8.87 -31.75 0.18
C THR A 10 -9.69 -30.98 -0.86
N ASP A 11 -10.83 -30.44 -0.41
CA ASP A 11 -11.61 -29.49 -1.20
C ASP A 11 -11.18 -28.03 -0.92
N THR A 12 -10.34 -27.81 0.10
CA THR A 12 -9.87 -26.47 0.50
C THR A 12 -8.69 -26.03 -0.35
N ALA A 13 -8.81 -24.88 -1.02
CA ALA A 13 -7.77 -24.28 -1.84
C ALA A 13 -6.81 -23.39 -1.01
N TYR A 14 -6.07 -23.99 -0.07
CA TYR A 14 -4.98 -23.35 0.67
C TYR A 14 -3.64 -23.77 0.07
N MET A 15 -3.00 -22.86 -0.66
CA MET A 15 -1.85 -23.12 -1.52
C MET A 15 -0.59 -22.35 -1.08
N TYR A 16 0.56 -22.85 -1.52
CA TYR A 16 1.86 -22.20 -1.52
C TYR A 16 2.61 -22.57 -2.81
N SER A 17 3.59 -21.78 -3.22
CA SER A 17 4.37 -21.98 -4.44
C SER A 17 5.58 -22.87 -4.18
N THR A 18 5.96 -23.65 -5.19
CA THR A 18 7.18 -24.45 -5.20
C THR A 18 7.60 -24.75 -6.63
N TYR A 19 8.87 -25.10 -6.83
CA TYR A 19 9.43 -25.51 -8.11
C TYR A 19 9.47 -27.04 -8.22
N GLU A 20 8.27 -27.65 -8.19
CA GLU A 20 8.09 -29.08 -8.41
C GLU A 20 7.29 -29.35 -9.70
N GLU A 21 7.13 -30.63 -10.05
CA GLU A 21 6.55 -31.06 -11.33
C GLU A 21 5.03 -30.91 -11.39
N GLU A 22 4.33 -31.17 -10.29
CA GLU A 22 2.85 -31.17 -10.24
C GLU A 22 2.31 -29.85 -9.69
N CYS A 23 1.28 -29.32 -10.37
CA CYS A 23 0.58 -28.11 -9.94
C CYS A 23 -0.85 -28.44 -9.53
N GLU A 24 -1.16 -28.24 -8.25
CA GLU A 24 -2.47 -28.53 -7.67
C GLU A 24 -3.43 -27.34 -7.71
N SER A 25 -2.99 -26.19 -8.27
CA SER A 25 -3.79 -24.95 -8.22
C SER A 25 -5.17 -25.11 -8.85
N ASN A 26 -5.26 -25.81 -9.99
CA ASN A 26 -6.52 -26.14 -10.67
C ASN A 26 -7.53 -24.97 -10.68
N PRO A 27 -7.15 -23.80 -11.22
CA PRO A 27 -7.95 -22.58 -11.12
C PRO A 27 -9.31 -22.76 -11.80
N SER A 28 -10.36 -22.17 -11.24
CA SER A 28 -11.68 -22.18 -11.86
C SER A 28 -11.66 -21.41 -13.20
N VAL A 29 -12.55 -21.75 -14.14
CA VAL A 29 -12.63 -21.07 -15.45
C VAL A 29 -13.93 -20.31 -15.68
N ASP A 30 -14.96 -20.56 -14.87
CA ASP A 30 -16.33 -20.08 -15.10
C ASP A 30 -16.76 -18.97 -14.14
N ARG A 31 -15.92 -18.57 -13.18
CA ARG A 31 -16.22 -17.52 -12.19
C ARG A 31 -15.39 -16.27 -12.45
N ASP A 32 -16.03 -15.12 -12.24
CA ASP A 32 -15.32 -13.85 -12.17
C ASP A 32 -14.54 -13.79 -10.85
N LYS A 33 -13.22 -13.66 -10.95
CA LYS A 33 -12.30 -13.71 -9.81
C LYS A 33 -11.83 -12.33 -9.39
N ILE A 34 -11.83 -12.05 -8.10
CA ILE A 34 -11.22 -10.84 -7.54
C ILE A 34 -10.12 -11.24 -6.57
N MET A 35 -8.91 -10.74 -6.84
CA MET A 35 -7.75 -10.95 -6.00
C MET A 35 -7.59 -9.79 -5.01
N VAL A 36 -7.29 -10.10 -3.76
CA VAL A 36 -7.03 -9.14 -2.67
C VAL A 36 -5.60 -9.36 -2.18
N LEU A 37 -4.76 -8.31 -2.27
CA LEU A 37 -3.39 -8.36 -1.76
C LEU A 37 -3.35 -7.87 -0.31
N GLY A 38 -2.90 -8.74 0.59
CA GLY A 38 -2.67 -8.43 2.00
C GLY A 38 -1.43 -7.58 2.24
N GLY A 39 -1.17 -7.25 3.51
CA GLY A 39 -0.05 -6.38 3.90
C GLY A 39 1.28 -7.09 4.16
N GLY A 40 1.27 -8.43 4.29
CA GLY A 40 2.39 -9.17 4.87
C GLY A 40 2.49 -8.96 6.39
N PRO A 41 3.68 -9.06 6.99
CA PRO A 41 3.84 -9.04 8.45
C PRO A 41 3.45 -7.71 9.08
N ASN A 42 2.76 -7.78 10.22
CA ASN A 42 2.38 -6.62 11.01
C ASN A 42 3.59 -5.84 11.53
N ARG A 43 3.51 -4.51 11.52
CA ARG A 43 4.52 -3.59 12.05
C ARG A 43 3.87 -2.28 12.47
N ILE A 44 4.59 -1.44 13.22
CA ILE A 44 4.09 -0.12 13.60
C ILE A 44 3.73 0.69 12.34
N GLY A 45 2.49 1.17 12.26
CA GLY A 45 1.92 1.88 11.11
C GLY A 45 1.38 0.97 10.00
N GLN A 46 1.45 -0.35 10.16
CA GLN A 46 0.84 -1.38 9.31
C GLN A 46 0.38 -2.56 10.15
N GLY A 47 -0.76 -2.42 10.81
CA GLY A 47 -1.30 -3.42 11.71
C GLY A 47 -2.53 -4.14 11.16
N ILE A 48 -3.32 -4.63 12.11
CA ILE A 48 -4.54 -5.40 11.89
C ILE A 48 -5.62 -4.62 11.15
N GLU A 49 -5.56 -3.29 11.15
CA GLU A 49 -6.48 -2.42 10.41
C GLU A 49 -6.51 -2.75 8.91
N PHE A 50 -5.37 -3.10 8.32
CA PHE A 50 -5.28 -3.47 6.90
C PHE A 50 -5.77 -4.89 6.64
N ASP A 51 -5.52 -5.81 7.58
CA ASP A 51 -6.08 -7.17 7.54
C ASP A 51 -7.60 -7.12 7.56
N TYR A 52 -8.18 -6.34 8.47
CA TYR A 52 -9.62 -6.12 8.59
C TYR A 52 -10.24 -5.66 7.26
N CYS A 53 -9.64 -4.69 6.58
CA CYS A 53 -10.09 -4.23 5.27
C CYS A 53 -10.05 -5.35 4.21
N CYS A 54 -8.96 -6.13 4.17
CA CYS A 54 -8.81 -7.26 3.24
C CYS A 54 -9.86 -8.36 3.48
N VAL A 55 -10.11 -8.70 4.75
CA VAL A 55 -11.15 -9.65 5.16
C VAL A 55 -12.52 -9.16 4.68
N HIS A 56 -12.87 -7.90 4.94
CA HIS A 56 -14.14 -7.34 4.50
C HIS A 56 -14.30 -7.32 2.97
N ALA A 57 -13.24 -7.04 2.21
CA ALA A 57 -13.28 -7.14 0.75
C ALA A 57 -13.61 -8.55 0.29
N SER A 58 -12.91 -9.56 0.83
CA SER A 58 -13.16 -10.96 0.47
C SER A 58 -14.58 -11.39 0.85
N LEU A 59 -15.04 -11.04 2.06
CA LEU A 59 -16.39 -11.42 2.50
C LEU A 59 -17.47 -10.77 1.62
N ALA A 60 -17.37 -9.46 1.36
CA ALA A 60 -18.37 -8.74 0.57
C ALA A 60 -18.40 -9.23 -0.89
N LEU A 61 -17.24 -9.37 -1.53
CA LEU A 61 -17.17 -9.81 -2.93
C LEU A 61 -17.62 -11.27 -3.11
N ARG A 62 -17.35 -12.11 -2.11
CA ARG A 62 -17.85 -13.49 -2.09
C ARG A 62 -19.38 -13.53 -1.98
N GLU A 63 -19.97 -12.66 -1.15
CA GLU A 63 -21.43 -12.51 -1.05
C GLU A 63 -22.05 -12.00 -2.36
N ASP A 64 -21.35 -11.11 -3.07
CA ASP A 64 -21.72 -10.63 -4.40
C ASP A 64 -21.49 -11.67 -5.53
N GLY A 65 -20.96 -12.85 -5.20
CA GLY A 65 -20.82 -13.99 -6.11
C GLY A 65 -19.47 -14.12 -6.82
N TYR A 66 -18.53 -13.22 -6.57
CA TYR A 66 -17.16 -13.35 -7.09
C TYR A 66 -16.44 -14.52 -6.42
N GLU A 67 -15.49 -15.13 -7.14
CA GLU A 67 -14.52 -16.02 -6.53
C GLU A 67 -13.38 -15.17 -5.95
N THR A 68 -13.24 -15.18 -4.62
CA THR A 68 -12.27 -14.34 -3.95
C THR A 68 -10.95 -15.06 -3.73
N ILE A 69 -9.87 -14.39 -4.10
CA ILE A 69 -8.50 -14.91 -3.99
C ILE A 69 -7.75 -14.02 -3.00
N MET A 70 -7.30 -14.57 -1.88
CA MET A 70 -6.45 -13.86 -0.93
C MET A 70 -4.98 -14.20 -1.18
N VAL A 71 -4.12 -13.17 -1.23
CA VAL A 71 -2.66 -13.33 -1.27
C VAL A 71 -2.06 -12.61 -0.06
N ASN A 72 -1.62 -13.36 0.94
CA ASN A 72 -1.00 -12.82 2.14
C ASN A 72 -0.13 -13.89 2.83
N CYS A 73 0.81 -13.48 3.67
CA CYS A 73 1.73 -14.39 4.36
C CYS A 73 1.86 -14.13 5.86
N ASN A 74 0.92 -13.39 6.45
CA ASN A 74 0.94 -13.13 7.88
C ASN A 74 0.17 -14.20 8.66
N PRO A 75 0.84 -15.12 9.37
CA PRO A 75 0.17 -16.25 10.02
C PRO A 75 -0.75 -15.85 11.19
N GLU A 76 -0.66 -14.60 11.67
CA GLU A 76 -1.44 -14.11 12.81
C GLU A 76 -2.82 -13.56 12.40
N THR A 77 -3.13 -13.57 11.10
CA THR A 77 -4.24 -12.78 10.54
C THR A 77 -5.42 -13.61 10.07
N VAL A 78 -6.60 -12.99 10.09
CA VAL A 78 -7.85 -13.64 9.67
C VAL A 78 -7.91 -13.75 8.14
N SER A 79 -7.25 -12.85 7.39
CA SER A 79 -7.16 -13.00 5.94
C SER A 79 -6.48 -14.31 5.51
N THR A 80 -5.53 -14.81 6.28
CA THR A 80 -4.85 -16.09 6.02
C THR A 80 -5.57 -17.31 6.61
N ASP A 81 -6.77 -17.12 7.15
CA ASP A 81 -7.67 -18.24 7.43
C ASP A 81 -8.32 -18.70 6.12
N TYR A 82 -8.33 -20.01 5.87
CA TYR A 82 -8.88 -20.58 4.65
C TYR A 82 -10.40 -20.38 4.54
N ASP A 83 -11.12 -20.12 5.64
CA ASP A 83 -12.56 -19.83 5.61
C ASP A 83 -12.89 -18.41 5.08
N THR A 84 -11.89 -17.52 4.99
CA THR A 84 -12.06 -16.10 4.63
C THR A 84 -12.20 -15.86 3.13
N SER A 85 -11.61 -16.72 2.29
CA SER A 85 -11.60 -16.57 0.82
C SER A 85 -11.93 -17.89 0.13
N ASP A 86 -12.37 -17.85 -1.13
CA ASP A 86 -12.54 -19.10 -1.90
C ASP A 86 -11.18 -19.79 -2.12
N ARG A 87 -10.12 -19.00 -2.31
CA ARG A 87 -8.77 -19.49 -2.61
C ARG A 87 -7.72 -18.65 -1.88
N LEU A 88 -6.88 -19.30 -1.08
CA LEU A 88 -5.82 -18.67 -0.31
C LEU A 88 -4.45 -19.07 -0.86
N TYR A 89 -3.66 -18.08 -1.27
CA TYR A 89 -2.24 -18.21 -1.57
C TYR A 89 -1.43 -17.64 -0.42
N PHE A 90 -0.81 -18.53 0.37
CA PHE A 90 0.05 -18.14 1.47
C PHE A 90 1.46 -17.83 0.96
N GLU A 91 1.56 -16.71 0.26
CA GLU A 91 2.73 -16.31 -0.52
C GLU A 91 3.25 -14.94 -0.08
N PRO A 92 4.56 -14.65 -0.27
CA PRO A 92 5.07 -13.31 -0.08
C PRO A 92 4.32 -12.32 -1.00
N VAL A 93 3.96 -11.16 -0.47
CA VAL A 93 3.30 -10.10 -1.26
C VAL A 93 4.38 -9.31 -2.03
N THR A 94 4.97 -9.94 -3.03
CA THR A 94 5.98 -9.35 -3.92
C THR A 94 5.48 -9.28 -5.35
N LEU A 95 6.20 -8.54 -6.22
CA LEU A 95 5.84 -8.46 -7.63
C LEU A 95 5.92 -9.84 -8.32
N GLU A 96 6.98 -10.60 -8.05
CA GLU A 96 7.21 -11.90 -8.70
C GLU A 96 6.13 -12.91 -8.33
N ASP A 97 5.91 -13.11 -7.04
CA ASP A 97 4.96 -14.09 -6.52
C ASP A 97 3.53 -13.76 -6.98
N VAL A 98 3.14 -12.47 -6.91
CA VAL A 98 1.81 -12.03 -7.37
C VAL A 98 1.66 -12.23 -8.88
N LEU A 99 2.69 -11.98 -9.69
CA LEU A 99 2.61 -12.19 -11.13
C LEU A 99 2.43 -13.66 -11.51
N GLU A 100 3.07 -14.58 -10.79
CA GLU A 100 2.87 -16.02 -11.02
C GLU A 100 1.45 -16.47 -10.67
N ILE A 101 0.88 -15.95 -9.58
CA ILE A 101 -0.52 -16.22 -9.22
C ILE A 101 -1.46 -15.64 -10.28
N VAL A 102 -1.25 -14.38 -10.69
CA VAL A 102 -2.05 -13.74 -11.75
C VAL A 102 -1.96 -14.50 -13.07
N ARG A 103 -0.78 -15.05 -13.41
CA ARG A 103 -0.55 -15.82 -14.64
C ARG A 103 -1.47 -17.03 -14.75
N ILE A 104 -1.65 -17.77 -13.65
CA ILE A 104 -2.49 -18.97 -13.61
C ILE A 104 -3.96 -18.64 -13.34
N GLU A 105 -4.24 -17.69 -12.44
CA GLU A 105 -5.61 -17.38 -12.03
C GLU A 105 -6.37 -16.50 -13.02
N LYS A 106 -5.66 -15.59 -13.69
CA LYS A 106 -6.20 -14.58 -14.61
C LYS A 106 -7.41 -13.85 -14.00
N PRO A 107 -7.24 -13.17 -12.85
CA PRO A 107 -8.33 -12.51 -12.16
C PRO A 107 -8.97 -11.42 -13.03
N LYS A 108 -10.27 -11.18 -12.82
CA LYS A 108 -10.99 -10.04 -13.42
C LYS A 108 -10.50 -8.70 -12.85
N GLY A 109 -10.11 -8.71 -11.58
CA GLY A 109 -9.59 -7.52 -10.90
C GLY A 109 -8.69 -7.86 -9.72
N VAL A 110 -7.77 -6.95 -9.41
CA VAL A 110 -6.85 -7.01 -8.27
C VAL A 110 -6.99 -5.75 -7.41
N ILE A 111 -7.29 -5.95 -6.13
CA ILE A 111 -7.37 -4.90 -5.11
C ILE A 111 -5.99 -4.76 -4.47
N VAL A 112 -5.42 -3.56 -4.58
CA VAL A 112 -4.10 -3.21 -4.07
C VAL A 112 -4.15 -2.18 -2.94
N GLN A 113 -5.33 -1.62 -2.65
CA GLN A 113 -5.51 -0.46 -1.78
C GLN A 113 -5.66 -0.82 -0.30
N TYR A 114 -6.00 -2.08 0.02
CA TYR A 114 -6.43 -2.47 1.37
C TYR A 114 -5.31 -3.05 2.24
N GLY A 115 -4.22 -3.57 1.65
CA GLY A 115 -3.11 -4.15 2.39
C GLY A 115 -2.04 -3.15 2.85
N GLY A 116 -2.30 -1.84 2.83
CA GLY A 116 -1.34 -0.81 3.21
C GLY A 116 -0.18 -0.66 2.21
N GLN A 117 1.00 -0.20 2.67
CA GLN A 117 2.07 0.24 1.73
C GLN A 117 2.66 -0.89 0.88
N THR A 118 2.58 -2.14 1.33
CA THR A 118 3.16 -3.29 0.62
C THR A 118 2.55 -3.40 -0.79
N PRO A 119 1.24 -3.63 -0.94
CA PRO A 119 0.61 -3.67 -2.27
C PRO A 119 0.54 -2.30 -2.97
N LEU A 120 0.42 -1.18 -2.24
CA LEU A 120 0.45 0.16 -2.84
C LEU A 120 1.73 0.40 -3.66
N LYS A 121 2.90 -0.04 -3.16
CA LYS A 121 4.18 0.07 -3.88
C LYS A 121 4.27 -0.82 -5.11
N LEU A 122 3.53 -1.92 -5.14
CA LEU A 122 3.50 -2.85 -6.28
C LEU A 122 2.56 -2.39 -7.40
N ALA A 123 1.56 -1.55 -7.08
CA ALA A 123 0.46 -1.18 -7.98
C ALA A 123 0.91 -0.77 -9.39
N ARG A 124 1.93 0.10 -9.50
CA ARG A 124 2.47 0.55 -10.80
C ARG A 124 3.14 -0.58 -11.59
N ALA A 125 3.94 -1.40 -10.91
CA ALA A 125 4.65 -2.49 -11.55
C ALA A 125 3.69 -3.60 -12.01
N LEU A 126 2.64 -3.87 -11.21
CA LEU A 126 1.56 -4.78 -11.55
C LEU A 126 0.79 -4.30 -12.78
N GLU A 127 0.35 -3.03 -12.81
CA GLU A 127 -0.34 -2.45 -13.97
C GLU A 127 0.53 -2.48 -15.24
N ALA A 128 1.82 -2.12 -15.11
CA ALA A 128 2.77 -2.18 -16.22
C ALA A 128 2.99 -3.61 -16.76
N ALA A 129 2.84 -4.62 -15.91
CA ALA A 129 2.91 -6.04 -16.26
C ALA A 129 1.57 -6.59 -16.80
N GLY A 130 0.52 -5.78 -16.91
CA GLY A 130 -0.78 -6.16 -17.45
C GLY A 130 -1.75 -6.75 -16.42
N VAL A 131 -1.48 -6.59 -15.13
CA VAL A 131 -2.40 -7.00 -14.06
C VAL A 131 -3.59 -6.04 -14.01
N PRO A 132 -4.84 -6.54 -13.95
CA PRO A 132 -6.04 -5.69 -13.94
C PRO A 132 -6.26 -5.10 -12.53
N VAL A 133 -5.54 -4.02 -12.20
CA VAL A 133 -5.77 -3.28 -10.95
C VAL A 133 -7.13 -2.57 -11.03
N ILE A 134 -8.00 -2.82 -10.03
CA ILE A 134 -9.34 -2.22 -9.95
C ILE A 134 -9.43 -1.19 -8.83
N GLY A 135 -10.45 -0.33 -8.87
CA GLY A 135 -10.63 0.78 -7.92
C GLY A 135 -9.80 2.01 -8.30
N THR A 136 -9.26 2.73 -7.32
CA THR A 136 -8.40 3.90 -7.56
C THR A 136 -7.15 3.48 -8.34
N SER A 137 -6.96 4.07 -9.53
CA SER A 137 -5.85 3.72 -10.43
C SER A 137 -4.47 3.94 -9.79
N PRO A 138 -3.43 3.16 -10.17
CA PRO A 138 -2.06 3.37 -9.72
C PRO A 138 -1.53 4.80 -9.96
N ASP A 139 -1.91 5.45 -11.06
CA ASP A 139 -1.55 6.86 -11.29
C ASP A 139 -2.18 7.81 -10.27
N ALA A 140 -3.45 7.58 -9.91
CA ALA A 140 -4.15 8.40 -8.93
C ALA A 140 -3.60 8.18 -7.52
N ILE A 141 -3.24 6.94 -7.16
CA ILE A 141 -2.54 6.62 -5.92
C ILE A 141 -1.20 7.38 -5.87
N ASP A 142 -0.41 7.29 -6.94
CA ASP A 142 0.87 8.00 -7.01
C ASP A 142 0.71 9.52 -6.95
N ARG A 143 -0.37 10.08 -7.51
CA ARG A 143 -0.66 11.51 -7.40
C ARG A 143 -0.86 11.98 -5.95
N ALA A 144 -1.32 11.09 -5.07
CA ALA A 144 -1.52 11.38 -3.65
C ALA A 144 -0.26 11.09 -2.81
N GLU A 145 0.47 10.02 -3.15
CA GLU A 145 1.72 9.63 -2.47
C GLU A 145 2.91 10.55 -2.84
N ASP A 146 2.99 10.96 -4.10
CA ASP A 146 3.99 11.91 -4.58
C ASP A 146 3.64 13.33 -4.14
N ARG A 147 4.55 13.93 -3.36
CA ARG A 147 4.31 15.21 -2.70
C ARG A 147 4.24 16.39 -3.67
N GLU A 148 5.03 16.36 -4.74
CA GLU A 148 5.00 17.41 -5.77
C GLU A 148 3.70 17.32 -6.57
N ARG A 149 3.29 16.11 -6.97
CA ARG A 149 2.01 15.89 -7.65
C ARG A 149 0.82 16.28 -6.77
N PHE A 150 0.89 15.97 -5.47
CA PHE A 150 -0.14 16.33 -4.52
C PHE A 150 -0.25 17.84 -4.33
N GLN A 151 0.88 18.54 -4.15
CA GLN A 151 0.91 20.01 -4.09
C GLN A 151 0.26 20.65 -5.32
N HIS A 152 0.62 20.20 -6.52
CA HIS A 152 0.00 20.68 -7.75
C HIS A 152 -1.52 20.43 -7.81
N ALA A 153 -2.00 19.32 -7.25
CA ALA A 153 -3.44 19.04 -7.17
C ALA A 153 -4.15 20.00 -6.21
N VAL A 154 -3.57 20.26 -5.04
CA VAL A 154 -4.10 21.20 -4.04
C VAL A 154 -4.15 22.63 -4.60
N ASP A 155 -3.10 23.08 -5.27
CA ASP A 155 -3.02 24.39 -5.92
C ASP A 155 -4.08 24.53 -7.02
N ARG A 156 -4.22 23.49 -7.86
CA ARG A 156 -5.25 23.46 -8.92
C ARG A 156 -6.66 23.58 -8.34
N LEU A 157 -6.93 22.94 -7.21
CA LEU A 157 -8.22 23.00 -6.51
C LEU A 157 -8.38 24.28 -5.67
N LYS A 158 -7.34 25.12 -5.57
CA LYS A 158 -7.32 26.35 -4.74
C LYS A 158 -7.63 26.09 -3.28
N LEU A 159 -7.19 24.94 -2.77
CA LEU A 159 -7.28 24.60 -1.36
C LEU A 159 -6.09 25.19 -0.60
N LYS A 160 -6.20 25.27 0.72
CA LYS A 160 -5.13 25.80 1.56
C LYS A 160 -4.12 24.70 1.90
N GLN A 161 -2.84 24.98 1.69
CA GLN A 161 -1.72 24.17 2.15
C GLN A 161 -0.76 25.04 2.98
N PRO A 162 -0.09 24.49 4.02
CA PRO A 162 1.03 25.17 4.65
C PRO A 162 2.10 25.53 3.61
N ALA A 163 2.84 26.61 3.85
CA ALA A 163 4.02 26.92 3.04
C ALA A 163 4.97 25.72 3.10
N ASN A 164 5.39 25.23 1.93
CA ASN A 164 6.18 24.01 1.84
C ASN A 164 7.14 24.04 0.65
N ALA A 165 8.13 23.16 0.67
CA ALA A 165 9.06 22.96 -0.44
C ALA A 165 9.58 21.51 -0.50
N THR A 166 9.72 21.00 -1.72
CA THR A 166 10.31 19.70 -2.02
C THR A 166 11.80 19.85 -2.33
N VAL A 167 12.66 19.11 -1.62
CA VAL A 167 14.12 19.24 -1.71
C VAL A 167 14.80 17.88 -1.75
N THR A 168 15.94 17.80 -2.45
CA THR A 168 16.75 16.57 -2.56
C THR A 168 18.14 16.74 -1.95
N ALA A 169 18.62 17.98 -1.84
CA ALA A 169 19.93 18.29 -1.28
C ALA A 169 19.82 19.14 0.00
N ILE A 170 20.71 18.90 0.96
CA ILE A 170 20.74 19.60 2.25
C ILE A 170 20.88 21.13 2.10
N GLU A 171 21.73 21.61 1.19
CA GLU A 171 21.92 23.07 1.01
C GLU A 171 20.66 23.72 0.41
N GLN A 172 19.97 23.01 -0.49
CA GLN A 172 18.67 23.45 -1.01
C GLN A 172 17.61 23.46 0.10
N ALA A 173 17.62 22.47 0.99
CA ALA A 173 16.75 22.40 2.15
C ALA A 173 16.95 23.62 3.08
N VAL A 174 18.20 23.98 3.36
CA VAL A 174 18.55 25.13 4.20
C VAL A 174 18.11 26.45 3.59
N GLU A 175 18.26 26.62 2.27
CA GLU A 175 17.77 27.81 1.56
C GLU A 175 16.25 27.90 1.62
N LYS A 176 15.55 26.81 1.30
CA LYS A 176 14.08 26.77 1.31
C LYS A 176 13.50 26.88 2.70
N ALA A 177 14.17 26.36 3.72
CA ALA A 177 13.76 26.52 5.11
C ALA A 177 13.71 28.00 5.55
N LYS A 178 14.60 28.86 5.03
CA LYS A 178 14.58 30.31 5.32
C LYS A 178 13.40 31.02 4.67
N GLU A 179 12.96 30.54 3.51
CA GLU A 179 11.78 31.06 2.79
C GLU A 179 10.48 30.66 3.50
N ILE A 180 10.36 29.41 3.92
CA ILE A 180 9.16 28.86 4.59
C ILE A 180 9.06 29.33 6.05
N GLY A 181 10.20 29.39 6.74
CA GLY A 181 10.35 29.76 8.14
C GLY A 181 10.16 28.58 9.11
N TYR A 182 10.90 28.61 10.22
CA TYR A 182 10.84 27.63 11.32
C TYR A 182 9.75 27.91 12.37
N PRO A 183 9.21 26.89 13.08
CA PRO A 183 9.54 25.47 12.97
C PRO A 183 9.00 24.80 11.69
N LEU A 184 9.69 23.75 11.24
CA LEU A 184 9.35 22.97 10.05
C LEU A 184 9.10 21.51 10.41
N VAL A 185 8.18 20.87 9.71
CA VAL A 185 8.03 19.42 9.70
C VAL A 185 8.78 18.88 8.49
N VAL A 186 9.75 18.00 8.74
CA VAL A 186 10.51 17.33 7.68
C VAL A 186 9.92 15.96 7.44
N ARG A 187 9.45 15.69 6.21
CA ARG A 187 8.69 14.49 5.86
C ARG A 187 9.29 13.77 4.64
N PRO A 188 9.71 12.51 4.77
CA PRO A 188 10.11 11.72 3.60
C PRO A 188 8.89 11.28 2.77
N SER A 189 9.12 10.98 1.49
CA SER A 189 8.09 10.48 0.57
C SER A 189 7.94 8.94 0.67
N TYR A 190 6.79 8.40 0.25
CA TYR A 190 6.46 6.95 0.20
C TYR A 190 6.57 6.18 1.54
N VAL A 191 6.34 6.87 2.66
CA VAL A 191 6.31 6.31 4.02
C VAL A 191 4.95 6.51 4.68
N LEU A 192 4.57 5.56 5.54
CA LEU A 192 3.41 5.63 6.44
C LEU A 192 3.86 5.65 7.90
N GLY A 193 2.98 6.08 8.79
CA GLY A 193 3.18 6.04 10.23
C GLY A 193 4.23 7.02 10.76
N GLY A 194 4.47 8.13 10.08
CA GLY A 194 5.41 9.16 10.54
C GLY A 194 6.88 8.72 10.56
N ARG A 195 7.23 7.62 9.87
CA ARG A 195 8.57 7.07 9.89
C ARG A 195 9.58 8.10 9.39
N ALA A 196 10.57 8.41 10.24
CA ALA A 196 11.59 9.42 9.99
C ALA A 196 11.03 10.84 9.73
N MET A 197 9.87 11.19 10.32
CA MET A 197 9.43 12.58 10.39
C MET A 197 10.00 13.25 11.64
N GLU A 198 10.48 14.48 11.52
CA GLU A 198 11.01 15.27 12.64
C GLU A 198 10.53 16.72 12.53
N ILE A 199 10.23 17.34 13.66
CA ILE A 199 10.01 18.80 13.74
C ILE A 199 11.37 19.44 14.01
N VAL A 200 11.81 20.31 13.10
CA VAL A 200 13.09 21.02 13.19
C VAL A 200 12.83 22.49 13.49
N TYR A 201 13.56 23.04 14.46
CA TYR A 201 13.35 24.41 14.95
C TYR A 201 14.37 25.40 14.39
N ASP A 202 15.49 24.91 13.86
CA ASP A 202 16.55 25.74 13.30
C ASP A 202 17.36 25.01 12.21
N GLU A 203 18.36 25.71 11.65
CA GLU A 203 19.24 25.17 10.62
C GLU A 203 20.08 24.00 11.13
N GLN A 204 20.46 23.99 12.41
CA GLN A 204 21.30 22.94 12.98
C GLN A 204 20.53 21.63 13.11
N ASP A 205 19.27 21.70 13.57
CA ASP A 205 18.34 20.57 13.60
C ASP A 205 18.09 20.01 12.21
N LEU A 206 17.84 20.89 11.22
CA LEU A 206 17.62 20.49 9.84
C LEU A 206 18.84 19.75 9.27
N ARG A 207 20.06 20.27 9.50
CA ARG A 207 21.29 19.62 9.03
C ARG A 207 21.52 18.28 9.72
N ARG A 208 21.23 18.18 11.02
CA ARG A 208 21.30 16.93 11.79
C ARG A 208 20.36 15.87 11.21
N TYR A 209 19.10 16.25 10.95
CA TYR A 209 18.12 15.36 10.33
C TYR A 209 18.61 14.81 8.99
N PHE A 210 19.13 15.67 8.12
CA PHE A 210 19.60 15.23 6.79
C PHE A 210 20.79 14.26 6.88
N GLN A 211 21.65 14.39 7.89
CA GLN A 211 22.77 13.47 8.10
C GLN A 211 22.33 12.09 8.62
N THR A 212 21.26 12.02 9.41
CA THR A 212 20.81 10.77 10.05
C THR A 212 19.71 10.06 9.24
N ALA A 213 18.74 10.81 8.71
CA ALA A 213 17.48 10.28 8.19
C ALA A 213 17.46 10.03 6.67
N VAL A 214 18.26 10.75 5.87
CA VAL A 214 18.26 10.59 4.39
C VAL A 214 18.79 9.22 3.95
N SER A 215 19.50 8.51 4.83
CA SER A 215 19.87 7.09 4.60
C SER A 215 18.65 6.17 4.40
N VAL A 216 17.45 6.60 4.82
CA VAL A 216 16.21 5.82 4.77
C VAL A 216 15.36 6.16 3.53
N SER A 217 15.61 7.27 2.82
CA SER A 217 14.87 7.62 1.61
C SER A 217 15.58 7.04 0.38
N ASN A 218 14.87 6.20 -0.39
CA ASN A 218 15.36 5.58 -1.62
C ASN A 218 15.44 6.63 -2.75
N ASP A 219 16.38 7.56 -2.67
CA ASP A 219 16.56 8.70 -3.61
C ASP A 219 15.32 9.61 -3.76
N ALA A 220 14.30 9.40 -2.91
CA ALA A 220 13.04 10.12 -2.98
C ALA A 220 13.17 11.48 -2.30
N PRO A 221 12.53 12.53 -2.85
CA PRO A 221 12.62 13.87 -2.30
C PRO A 221 12.00 13.97 -0.90
N VAL A 222 12.51 14.91 -0.12
CA VAL A 222 12.06 15.23 1.24
C VAL A 222 11.25 16.52 1.19
N LEU A 223 10.12 16.54 1.89
CA LEU A 223 9.25 17.70 2.01
C LEU A 223 9.56 18.48 3.29
N LEU A 224 9.68 19.80 3.16
CA LEU A 224 9.71 20.74 4.27
C LEU A 224 8.36 21.44 4.33
N ASP A 225 7.62 21.26 5.42
CA ASP A 225 6.37 21.99 5.65
C ASP A 225 6.50 22.95 6.82
N ARG A 226 5.85 24.10 6.72
CA ARG A 226 5.63 24.96 7.87
C ARG A 226 4.81 24.20 8.92
N PHE A 227 5.37 24.08 10.13
CA PHE A 227 4.62 23.54 11.25
C PHE A 227 3.49 24.50 11.63
N LEU A 228 2.28 23.95 11.77
CA LEU A 228 1.10 24.69 12.18
C LEU A 228 0.97 24.61 13.69
N ASP A 229 1.43 25.64 14.38
CA ASP A 229 1.34 25.73 15.83
C ASP A 229 -0.10 25.96 16.30
N ASP A 230 -0.44 25.44 17.49
CA ASP A 230 -1.79 25.50 18.08
C ASP A 230 -2.92 25.00 17.15
N ALA A 231 -2.62 24.06 16.25
CA ALA A 231 -3.59 23.48 15.31
C ALA A 231 -4.37 22.31 15.91
N ILE A 232 -5.59 22.10 15.40
CA ILE A 232 -6.41 20.91 15.65
C ILE A 232 -6.31 20.00 14.42
N GLU A 233 -5.94 18.75 14.64
CA GLU A 233 -5.92 17.71 13.60
C GLU A 233 -7.29 17.02 13.49
N VAL A 234 -7.70 16.69 12.26
CA VAL A 234 -8.98 16.05 11.95
C VAL A 234 -8.76 15.01 10.86
N ASP A 235 -9.24 13.78 11.07
CA ASP A 235 -9.27 12.71 10.08
C ASP A 235 -10.68 12.57 9.47
N VAL A 236 -10.74 12.27 8.17
CA VAL A 236 -11.99 12.08 7.41
C VAL A 236 -11.83 10.88 6.48
N ASP A 237 -12.54 9.80 6.80
CA ASP A 237 -12.69 8.62 5.92
C ASP A 237 -13.96 8.75 5.07
N ALA A 238 -13.83 8.56 3.75
CA ALA A 238 -14.94 8.68 2.80
C ALA A 238 -14.77 7.70 1.62
N ILE A 239 -15.85 7.45 0.89
CA ILE A 239 -15.88 6.57 -0.29
C ILE A 239 -16.41 7.39 -1.48
N CYS A 240 -15.80 7.26 -2.65
CA CYS A 240 -16.27 7.87 -3.88
C CYS A 240 -16.40 6.82 -4.98
N ASP A 241 -17.54 6.82 -5.69
CA ASP A 241 -17.82 5.94 -6.84
C ASP A 241 -17.64 6.65 -8.19
N GLY A 242 -17.26 7.94 -8.18
CA GLY A 242 -17.13 8.80 -9.35
C GLY A 242 -18.38 9.64 -9.66
N GLU A 243 -19.53 9.33 -9.05
CA GLU A 243 -20.77 10.11 -9.13
C GLU A 243 -21.01 10.92 -7.86
N MET A 244 -20.70 10.36 -6.69
CA MET A 244 -20.82 11.00 -5.38
C MET A 244 -19.65 10.67 -4.45
N CYS A 245 -19.50 11.51 -3.43
CA CYS A 245 -18.62 11.33 -2.28
C CYS A 245 -19.45 11.45 -0.99
#